data_AF-A0A9D7YCZ4-F1
#
_entry.id   AF-A0A9D7YCZ4-F1
#
_cell.length_a   1.000
_cell.length_b   1.000
_cell.length_c   1.000
_cell.angle_alpha   90.00
_cell.angle_beta   90.00
_cell.angle_gamma   90.00
#
_symmetry.space_group_name_H-M   'P 1'
#
loop_
_entity.id
_entity.type
_entity.pdbx_description
1 polymer ?
#
loop_
_entity_poly.entity_id
_entity_poly.type
_entity_poly.pdbx_seq_one_letter_code
_entity_poly.pdbx_strand_id
1 'polypeptide(L)'
;MVRKKVEDIARLLTPIHATHIETGEGGADTSPLLPLGVPTVELMVQGERYFWYHHTEGDTIDKLKENELNDCVYAMAVMAWCYANW
;
A
#
# COMPACT_ATOMS: atom_id res chain seq x y z
N MET A 1 17.89 8.36 3.01
CA MET A 1 17.97 7.15 3.86
C MET A 1 16.65 6.38 3.84
N VAL A 2 15.51 7.01 4.16
CA VAL A 2 14.19 6.34 4.14
C VAL A 2 13.82 5.76 2.77
N ARG A 3 13.94 6.54 1.68
CA ARG A 3 13.61 6.06 0.33
C ARG A 3 14.37 4.79 -0.08
N LYS A 4 15.70 4.80 0.03
CA LYS A 4 16.54 3.63 -0.28
C LYS A 4 16.12 2.41 0.54
N LYS A 5 15.83 2.60 1.83
CA LYS A 5 15.37 1.55 2.74
C LYS A 5 14.04 0.94 2.25
N VAL A 6 13.07 1.76 1.87
CA VAL A 6 11.80 1.30 1.26
C VAL A 6 12.06 0.55 -0.06
N GLU A 7 12.92 1.08 -0.94
CA GLU A 7 13.27 0.45 -2.23
C GLU A 7 13.95 -0.92 -2.04
N ASP A 8 14.80 -1.08 -1.03
CA ASP A 8 15.45 -2.35 -0.71
C ASP A 8 14.43 -3.38 -0.15
N ILE A 9 13.49 -2.96 0.71
CA ILE A 9 12.40 -3.84 1.20
C ILE A 9 11.48 -4.24 0.03
N ALA A 10 11.15 -3.30 -0.87
CA ALA A 10 10.24 -3.53 -1.99
C ALA A 10 10.71 -4.67 -2.91
N ARG A 11 12.01 -4.98 -2.96
CA ARG A 11 12.52 -6.15 -3.71
C ARG A 11 11.93 -7.48 -3.23
N LEU A 12 11.59 -7.60 -1.94
CA LEU A 12 10.93 -8.78 -1.37
C LEU A 12 9.47 -8.93 -1.87
N LEU A 13 8.92 -7.87 -2.47
CA LEU A 13 7.57 -7.84 -3.05
C LEU A 13 7.53 -8.25 -4.52
N THR A 14 8.65 -8.69 -5.09
CA THR A 14 8.73 -9.21 -6.47
C THR A 14 7.68 -10.27 -6.80
N PRO A 15 7.35 -11.25 -5.93
CA PRO A 15 6.37 -12.29 -6.24
C PRO A 15 4.94 -11.77 -6.50
N ILE A 16 4.60 -10.59 -5.99
CA ILE A 16 3.28 -9.96 -6.14
C ILE A 16 3.33 -8.71 -7.05
N HIS A 17 4.45 -8.51 -7.75
CA HIS A 17 4.67 -7.38 -8.66
C HIS A 17 4.53 -5.97 -8.05
N ALA A 18 4.65 -5.83 -6.72
CA ALA A 18 4.54 -4.56 -6.00
C ALA A 18 5.90 -3.91 -5.70
N THR A 19 6.79 -3.86 -6.70
CA THR A 19 8.17 -3.36 -6.55
C THR A 19 8.36 -1.89 -6.96
N HIS A 20 7.36 -1.30 -7.61
CA HIS A 20 7.43 0.08 -8.09
C HIS A 20 7.28 1.07 -6.94
N ILE A 21 8.21 2.03 -6.85
CA ILE A 21 8.21 3.08 -5.82
C ILE A 21 8.26 4.44 -6.52
N GLU A 22 7.25 5.27 -6.24
CA GLU A 22 7.18 6.65 -6.70
C GLU A 22 6.96 7.62 -5.53
N THR A 23 7.15 8.91 -5.79
CA THR A 23 6.86 9.94 -4.79
C THR A 23 5.37 10.28 -4.86
N GLY A 24 4.64 10.06 -3.77
CA GLY A 24 3.21 10.39 -3.64
C GLY A 24 2.93 11.40 -2.52
N GLU A 25 1.65 11.66 -2.30
CA GLU A 25 1.15 12.59 -1.27
C GLU A 25 0.72 11.87 0.02
N GLY A 26 0.90 10.55 0.09
CA GLY A 26 0.45 9.71 1.20
C GLY A 26 -1.05 9.44 1.17
N GLY A 27 -1.47 8.46 1.96
CA GLY A 27 -2.87 8.02 2.00
C GLY A 27 -3.78 8.98 2.78
N ALA A 28 -5.09 8.75 2.68
CA ALA A 28 -6.11 9.58 3.33
C ALA A 28 -5.80 9.87 4.83
N ASP A 29 -5.36 8.85 5.57
CA ASP A 29 -5.06 8.95 7.00
C ASP A 29 -3.61 9.39 7.31
N THR A 30 -2.69 9.30 6.35
CA THR A 30 -1.25 9.50 6.58
C THR A 30 -0.72 10.79 5.94
N SER A 31 -1.34 11.30 4.89
CA SER A 31 -0.99 12.58 4.25
C SER A 31 -0.93 13.76 5.24
N PRO A 32 -1.74 13.86 6.32
CA PRO A 32 -1.62 14.95 7.29
C PRO A 32 -0.30 14.92 8.09
N LEU A 33 0.42 13.80 8.10
CA LEU A 33 1.70 13.66 8.80
C LEU A 33 2.89 14.22 7.99
N LEU A 34 2.75 14.32 6.66
CA LEU A 34 3.79 14.87 5.78
C LEU A 34 4.22 16.30 6.16
N PRO A 35 3.32 17.29 6.36
CA PRO A 35 3.73 18.63 6.78
C PRO A 35 4.36 18.68 8.18
N LEU A 36 4.21 17.62 8.98
CA LEU A 36 4.85 17.46 10.29
C LEU A 36 6.24 16.83 10.19
N GLY A 37 6.72 16.52 8.98
CA GLY A 37 8.04 15.94 8.74
C GLY A 37 8.12 14.43 8.98
N VAL A 38 6.98 13.76 9.16
CA VAL A 38 6.93 12.29 9.32
C VAL A 38 6.90 11.64 7.93
N PRO A 39 7.87 10.79 7.58
CA PRO A 39 7.84 10.06 6.32
C PRO A 39 6.67 9.07 6.30
N THR A 40 5.97 8.98 5.18
CA THR A 40 4.86 8.03 4.96
C THR A 40 5.12 7.17 3.73
N VAL A 41 4.47 6.00 3.71
CA VAL A 41 4.46 5.07 2.58
C VAL A 41 3.03 4.57 2.44
N GLU A 42 2.53 4.52 1.22
CA GLU A 42 1.20 4.04 0.87
C GLU A 42 1.30 2.88 -0.11
N LEU A 43 0.46 1.86 0.08
CA LEU A 43 0.29 0.79 -0.89
C LEU A 43 -0.71 1.23 -1.96
N MET A 44 -0.22 1.46 -3.17
CA MET A 44 -1.08 1.75 -4.33
C MET A 44 -1.59 0.45 -4.95
N VAL A 45 -2.90 0.32 -5.04
CA VAL A 45 -3.59 -0.81 -5.70
C VAL A 45 -4.28 -0.35 -6.97
N GLN A 46 -4.66 -1.32 -7.79
CA GLN A 46 -5.45 -1.09 -8.98
C GLN A 46 -6.88 -0.64 -8.61
N GLY A 47 -7.26 0.59 -9.00
CA GLY A 47 -8.45 1.27 -8.49
C GLY A 47 -9.60 1.51 -9.48
N GLU A 48 -9.58 1.02 -10.73
CA GLU A 48 -10.53 1.46 -11.77
C GLU A 48 -11.99 1.12 -11.45
N ARG A 49 -12.23 0.13 -10.58
CA ARG A 49 -13.57 -0.27 -10.14
C ARG A 49 -13.96 0.28 -8.77
N TYR A 50 -13.07 0.98 -8.07
CA TYR A 50 -13.31 1.46 -6.71
C TYR A 50 -14.59 2.32 -6.63
N PHE A 51 -14.70 3.32 -7.50
CA PHE A 51 -15.84 4.23 -7.55
C PHE A 51 -17.11 3.66 -8.17
N TRP A 52 -17.10 2.39 -8.62
CA TRP A 52 -18.34 1.73 -9.02
C TRP A 52 -19.20 1.37 -7.80
N TYR A 53 -18.56 1.13 -6.65
CA TYR A 53 -19.21 0.63 -5.44
C TYR A 53 -19.02 1.53 -4.22
N HIS A 54 -17.95 2.32 -4.17
CA HIS A 54 -17.64 3.22 -3.07
C HIS A 54 -18.84 4.08 -2.64
N HIS A 55 -19.16 4.07 -1.35
CA HIS A 55 -20.31 4.78 -0.77
C HIS A 55 -21.69 4.39 -1.35
N THR A 56 -21.86 3.12 -1.72
CA THR A 56 -23.15 2.55 -2.12
C THR A 56 -23.44 1.26 -1.34
N GLU A 57 -24.69 0.79 -1.37
CA GLU A 57 -25.07 -0.53 -0.86
C GLU A 57 -24.36 -1.69 -1.60
N GLY A 58 -23.70 -1.42 -2.72
CA GLY A 58 -22.92 -2.38 -3.48
C GLY A 58 -21.53 -2.66 -2.90
N ASP A 59 -21.06 -1.88 -1.93
CA ASP A 59 -19.79 -2.08 -1.24
C ASP A 59 -19.86 -3.29 -0.31
N THR A 60 -19.59 -4.46 -0.88
CA THR A 60 -19.89 -5.77 -0.31
C THR A 60 -18.78 -6.76 -0.63
N ILE A 61 -18.66 -7.80 0.21
CA ILE A 61 -17.53 -8.74 0.18
C ILE A 61 -17.38 -9.50 -1.15
N ASP A 62 -18.47 -9.72 -1.90
CA ASP A 62 -18.44 -10.48 -3.15
C ASP A 62 -17.75 -9.73 -4.31
N LYS A 63 -17.33 -8.48 -4.08
CA LYS A 63 -16.52 -7.70 -5.03
C LYS A 63 -15.02 -7.90 -4.82
N LEU A 64 -14.60 -8.43 -3.65
CA LEU A 64 -13.22 -8.74 -3.35
C LEU A 64 -12.79 -10.07 -3.99
N LYS A 65 -11.53 -10.12 -4.43
CA LYS A 65 -10.87 -11.38 -4.79
C LYS A 65 -9.87 -11.75 -3.71
N GLU A 66 -9.91 -13.00 -3.29
CA GLU A 66 -9.06 -13.51 -2.20
C GLU A 66 -7.57 -13.33 -2.49
N ASN A 67 -7.13 -13.58 -3.72
CA ASN A 67 -5.74 -13.42 -4.11
C ASN A 67 -5.28 -11.95 -4.05
N GLU A 68 -6.09 -11.00 -4.54
CA GLU A 68 -5.78 -9.56 -4.48
C GLU A 68 -5.70 -9.06 -3.04
N LEU A 69 -6.59 -9.55 -2.17
CA LEU A 69 -6.54 -9.25 -0.74
C LEU A 69 -5.28 -9.83 -0.08
N ASN A 70 -4.92 -11.08 -0.40
CA ASN A 70 -3.73 -11.73 0.13
C ASN A 70 -2.43 -11.02 -0.31
N ASP A 71 -2.37 -10.50 -1.54
CA ASP A 71 -1.24 -9.70 -2.01
C ASP A 71 -1.10 -8.40 -1.20
N CYS A 72 -2.21 -7.74 -0.86
CA CYS A 72 -2.19 -6.57 0.02
C CYS A 72 -1.68 -6.93 1.42
N VAL A 73 -2.14 -8.05 1.99
CA VAL A 73 -1.67 -8.54 3.30
C VAL A 73 -0.16 -8.81 3.26
N TYR A 74 0.33 -9.48 2.21
CA TYR A 74 1.76 -9.76 2.04
C TYR A 74 2.58 -8.46 1.95
N ALA A 75 2.16 -7.51 1.11
CA ALA A 75 2.83 -6.21 0.96
C ALA A 75 2.94 -5.46 2.29
N MET A 76 1.83 -5.34 3.01
CA MET A 76 1.78 -4.63 4.29
C MET A 76 2.62 -5.35 5.36
N ALA A 77 2.51 -6.67 5.47
CA ALA A 77 3.26 -7.45 6.46
C ALA A 77 4.78 -7.36 6.25
N VAL A 78 5.25 -7.55 5.01
CA VAL A 78 6.67 -7.45 4.67
C VAL A 78 7.20 -6.04 4.90
N MET A 79 6.49 -5.01 4.40
CA MET A 79 6.92 -3.62 4.55
C MET A 79 7.01 -3.22 6.02
N ALA A 80 5.97 -3.48 6.80
CA ALA A 80 5.92 -3.13 8.22
C ALA A 80 6.98 -3.90 9.03
N TRP A 81 7.08 -5.22 8.84
CA TRP A 81 8.02 -6.06 9.58
C TRP A 81 9.46 -5.67 9.29
N CYS A 82 9.84 -5.59 8.00
CA CYS A 82 11.21 -5.25 7.62
C CYS A 82 11.56 -3.84 8.04
N TYR A 83 10.65 -2.85 7.95
CA TYR A 83 10.97 -1.49 8.35
C TYR A 83 11.18 -1.36 9.86
N ALA A 84 10.34 -2.05 10.65
CA ALA A 84 10.42 -2.04 12.12
C ALA A 84 11.65 -2.79 12.66
N ASN A 85 12.14 -3.80 11.95
CA ASN A 85 13.24 -4.68 12.37
C ASN A 85 14.51 -4.54 11.52
N TRP A 86 14.63 -3.42 10.82
CA TRP A 86 15.77 -3.14 9.96
C TRP A 86 17.04 -2.85 10.76
#